data_AF-A0A0P9DVI5-F1
#
_entry.id   AF-A0A0P9DVI5-F1
#
_cell.length_a   1.000
_cell.length_b   1.000
_cell.length_c   1.000
_cell.angle_alpha   90.00
_cell.angle_beta   90.00
_cell.angle_gamma   90.00
#
_symmetry.space_group_name_H-M   'P 1'
#
loop_
_entity.id
_entity.type
_entity.pdbx_description
1 polymer ?
#
loop_
_entity_poly.entity_id
_entity_poly.type
_entity_poly.pdbx_seq_one_letter_code
_entity_poly.pdbx_strand_id
1 'polypeptide(L)' 'MRVRGVVVGVLLIILGLVAYAYGTNMTNPKDPLSGIYGAVIGIFLGIAGLLVLAANVFRGSLLSPT' A
#
# COMPACT_ATOMS: atom_id res chain seq x y z
N MET A 1 -7.13 16.38 -10.23
CA MET A 1 -7.56 15.24 -9.37
C MET A 1 -6.74 13.96 -9.62
N ARG A 2 -6.49 13.58 -10.88
CA ARG A 2 -5.70 12.38 -11.25
C ARG A 2 -4.30 12.32 -10.61
N VAL A 3 -3.56 13.44 -10.61
CA VAL A 3 -2.22 13.53 -9.99
C VAL A 3 -2.25 13.32 -8.47
N ARG A 4 -3.24 13.88 -7.76
CA ARG A 4 -3.41 13.65 -6.31
C ARG A 4 -3.67 12.18 -6.00
N GLY A 5 -4.49 11.50 -6.80
CA GLY A 5 -4.78 10.08 -6.61
C GLY A 5 -3.55 9.19 -6.83
N VAL A 6 -2.75 9.49 -7.85
CA VAL A 6 -1.47 8.79 -8.10
C VAL A 6 -0.50 9.00 -6.94
N VAL A 7 -0.33 10.24 -6.48
CA VAL A 7 0.57 10.56 -5.35
C VAL A 7 0.14 9.82 -4.08
N VAL A 8 -1.15 9.81 -3.75
CA VAL A 8 -1.66 9.08 -2.58
C VAL A 8 -1.44 7.56 -2.72
N GLY A 9 -1.69 6.99 -3.90
CA GLY A 9 -1.45 5.57 -4.16
C GLY A 9 0.01 5.18 -3.99
N VAL A 10 0.94 5.98 -4.54
CA VAL A 10 2.38 5.76 -4.39
C VAL A 10 2.82 5.88 -2.93
N LEU A 11 2.34 6.89 -2.21
CA LEU A 11 2.66 7.07 -0.78
C LEU A 11 2.19 5.87 0.06
N LEU A 12 0.99 5.34 -0.19
CA LEU A 12 0.47 4.16 0.50
C LEU A 12 1.33 2.91 0.22
N ILE A 13 1.81 2.74 -1.02
CA ILE A 13 2.73 1.63 -1.36
C ILE A 13 4.04 1.75 -0.60
N ILE A 14 4.64 2.94 -0.58
CA ILE A 14 5.89 3.20 0.14
C ILE A 14 5.69 2.94 1.64
N LEU A 15 4.63 3.48 2.23
CA LEU A 15 4.29 3.24 3.63
C LEU A 15 4.07 1.76 3.94
N GLY A 16 3.39 1.03 3.05
CA GLY A 16 3.18 -0.40 3.19
C GLY A 16 4.49 -1.19 3.16
N LEU A 17 5.40 -0.87 2.24
CA LEU A 17 6.73 -1.48 2.17
C LEU A 17 7.56 -1.21 3.43
N VAL A 18 7.55 0.03 3.91
CA VAL A 18 8.28 0.41 5.14
C VAL A 18 7.71 -0.30 6.35
N ALA A 19 6.38 -0.32 6.51
CA ALA A 19 5.72 -1.02 7.62
C ALA A 19 5.96 -2.53 7.57
N TYR A 20 5.96 -3.12 6.36
CA TYR A 20 6.29 -4.53 6.18
C TYR A 20 7.73 -4.83 6.60
N ALA A 21 8.69 -4.08 6.08
CA ALA A 21 10.11 -4.23 6.42
C ALA A 21 10.36 -3.98 7.91
N TYR A 22 9.68 -3.02 8.52
CA TYR A 22 9.76 -2.75 9.94
C TYR A 22 9.22 -3.92 10.77
N GLY A 23 8.03 -4.44 10.43
CA GLY A 23 7.42 -5.57 11.10
C GLY A 23 8.29 -6.83 11.04
N THR A 24 8.84 -7.15 9.86
CA THR A 24 9.73 -8.31 9.71
C THR A 24 11.04 -8.14 10.47
N ASN A 25 11.66 -6.95 10.47
CA ASN A 25 12.89 -6.70 11.21
C ASN A 25 12.69 -6.66 12.73
N MET A 26 11.53 -6.24 13.23
CA MET A 26 11.19 -6.26 14.66
C MET A 26 10.66 -7.62 15.14
N THR A 27 10.53 -8.61 14.26
CA THR A 27 10.04 -9.93 14.65
C THR A 27 11.05 -10.58 15.60
N ASN A 28 10.75 -10.56 16.89
CA ASN A 28 11.56 -11.23 17.89
C ASN A 28 11.13 -12.71 17.96
N PRO A 29 12.04 -13.69 17.88
CA PRO A 29 11.67 -15.11 17.96
C PRO A 29 10.99 -15.50 19.28
N LYS A 30 11.13 -14.68 20.34
CA LYS A 30 10.43 -14.89 21.62
C LYS A 30 9.02 -14.30 21.66
N ASP A 31 8.71 -13.35 20.78
CA ASP A 31 7.37 -12.77 20.62
C ASP A 31 7.13 -12.40 19.15
N PRO A 32 6.85 -13.43 18.30
CA PRO A 32 6.75 -13.25 16.86
C PRO A 32 5.48 -12.50 16.45
N LEU A 33 4.46 -12.44 17.33
CA LEU A 33 3.15 -11.87 17.02
C LEU A 33 3.27 -10.38 16.68
N SER A 34 4.04 -9.63 17.46
CA SER A 34 4.26 -8.19 17.24
C SER A 34 4.81 -7.86 15.84
N GLY A 35 5.80 -8.63 15.38
CA GLY A 35 6.39 -8.47 14.05
C GLY A 35 5.45 -8.89 12.92
N ILE A 36 4.67 -9.96 13.13
CA ILE A 36 3.65 -10.42 12.19
C ILE A 36 2.56 -9.36 11.98
N TYR A 37 2.09 -8.69 13.05
CA TYR A 37 1.10 -7.62 12.90
C TYR A 37 1.62 -6.46 12.04
N GLY A 38 2.87 -6.03 12.25
CA GLY A 38 3.51 -4.99 11.43
C GLY A 38 3.62 -5.41 9.96
N ALA A 39 4.03 -6.64 9.70
CA ALA A 39 4.11 -7.19 8.36
C ALA A 39 2.75 -7.22 7.64
N VAL A 40 1.71 -7.71 8.34
CA VAL A 40 0.35 -7.80 7.79
C VAL A 40 -0.22 -6.42 7.50
N ILE A 41 -0.06 -5.45 8.40
CA ILE A 41 -0.49 -4.06 8.18
C ILE A 41 0.19 -3.46 6.94
N GLY A 42 1.50 -3.70 6.79
CA GLY A 42 2.26 -3.25 5.62
C GLY A 42 1.72 -3.81 4.30
N ILE A 43 1.36 -5.09 4.27
CA ILE A 43 0.75 -5.73 3.09
C ILE A 43 -0.58 -5.07 2.74
N PHE A 44 -1.48 -4.87 3.71
CA PHE A 44 -2.77 -4.22 3.44
C PHE A 44 -2.63 -2.79 2.94
N LEU A 45 -1.67 -2.02 3.46
CA LEU A 45 -1.35 -0.68 2.97
C LEU A 45 -0.85 -0.71 1.52
N GLY A 46 0.02 -1.67 1.18
CA GLY A 46 0.48 -1.87 -0.19
C GLY A 46 -0.67 -2.19 -1.16
N ILE A 47 -1.56 -3.12 -0.78
CA ILE A 47 -2.75 -3.47 -1.57
C ILE A 47 -3.66 -2.25 -1.74
N ALA A 48 -3.92 -1.49 -0.67
CA ALA A 48 -4.73 -0.27 -0.75
C ALA A 48 -4.14 0.76 -1.73
N GLY A 49 -2.82 0.96 -1.69
CA GLY A 49 -2.14 1.85 -2.62
C GLY A 49 -2.26 1.39 -4.09
N LEU A 50 -2.10 0.09 -4.35
CA LEU A 50 -2.31 -0.49 -5.69
C LEU A 50 -3.76 -0.31 -6.18
N LEU A 51 -4.75 -0.52 -5.32
CA LEU A 51 -6.16 -0.31 -5.65
C LEU A 51 -6.46 1.16 -5.97
N VAL A 52 -5.86 2.09 -5.23
CA VAL A 52 -5.98 3.53 -5.52
C VAL A 52 -5.38 3.87 -6.89
N LEU A 53 -4.22 3.29 -7.24
CA LEU A 53 -3.62 3.49 -8.57
C LEU A 53 -4.50 2.90 -9.67
N ALA A 54 -4.95 1.65 -9.50
CA ALA A 54 -5.86 1.00 -10.44
C ALA A 54 -7.12 1.84 -10.67
N ALA A 55 -7.78 2.29 -9.60
CA ALA A 55 -8.97 3.13 -9.69
C ALA A 55 -8.72 4.46 -10.45
N ASN A 56 -7.53 5.06 -10.30
CA ASN A 56 -7.16 6.26 -11.04
C ASN A 56 -6.88 6.01 -12.53
N VAL A 57 -6.34 4.83 -12.87
CA VAL A 57 -6.14 4.40 -14.26
C VAL A 57 -7.48 4.14 -14.94
N PHE A 58 -8.34 3.31 -14.33
CA PHE A 58 -9.64 2.93 -14.89
C PHE A 58 -10.64 4.10 -14.96
N ARG A 59 -10.66 5.02 -13.98
CA ARG A 59 -11.48 6.25 -14.09
C ARG A 59 -11.10 7.11 -15.30
N GLY A 60 -9.82 7.17 -15.65
CA GLY A 60 -9.40 7.95 -16.81
C GLY A 60 -9.72 7.29 -18.14
N SER A 61 -9.86 5.96 -18.17
CA SER A 61 -10.30 5.20 -19.35
C SER A 61 -11.79 5.36 -19.61
N LEU A 62 -12.63 5.40 -18.57
CA LEU A 62 -14.08 5.52 -18.69
C LEU A 62 -14.56 6.92 -19.11
N LEU A 63 -13.75 7.96 -18.91
CA LEU A 63 -14.08 9.36 -19.21
C LEU A 63 -13.55 9.84 -20.58
N SER A 64 -12.89 8.96 -21.34
CA SER A 64 -12.43 9.24 -22.71
C SER A 64 -13.05 8.22 -23.66
N PRO A 65 -14.34 8.36 -24.03
CA PRO A 65 -14.91 7.55 -25.09
C PRO A 65 -14.34 8.08 -26.42
N THR A 66 -13.35 7.37 -26.95
CA THR A 66 -13.11 7.34 -28.41
C THR A 66 -14.07 6.36 -29.05
#